data_AF-A0A0C1D4G3-F1
#
_entry.id   AF-A0A0C1D4G3-F1
#
_cell.length_a   1.000
_cell.length_b   1.000
_cell.length_c   1.000
_cell.angle_alpha   90.00
_cell.angle_beta   90.00
_cell.angle_gamma   90.00
#
_symmetry.space_group_name_H-M   'P 1'
#
loop_
_entity.id
_entity.type
_entity.pdbx_description
1 polymer ?
#
loop_
_entity_poly.entity_id
_entity_poly.type
_entity_poly.pdbx_seq_one_letter_code
_entity_poly.pdbx_strand_id
1 'polypeptide(L)'
;MRIVRYYYYRLYTYFQDGSEIPFFKTYCVLFVFFFINTLTILKGIVLLTHQHKFTLFTIQGLAKLCLILVIPLFILFRYLMIHLGTQDLIINEFKGETKKRRNLSAFFTILYFFVSMALFFSILRMRGFTE
;
A
#
# COMPACT_ATOMS: atom_id res chain seq x y z
N MET A 1 4.57 4.00 -11.42
CA MET A 1 5.55 3.52 -10.42
C MET A 1 5.79 2.02 -10.59
N ARG A 2 6.93 1.61 -11.17
CA ARG A 2 7.23 0.21 -11.48
C ARG A 2 7.28 -0.72 -10.24
N ILE A 3 7.72 -0.18 -9.09
CA ILE A 3 7.80 -0.91 -7.81
C ILE A 3 6.41 -1.33 -7.30
N VAL A 4 5.39 -0.45 -7.40
CA VAL A 4 4.02 -0.75 -6.97
C VAL A 4 3.38 -1.81 -7.87
N ARG A 5 3.58 -1.71 -9.20
CA ARG A 5 3.11 -2.73 -10.15
C ARG A 5 3.78 -4.08 -9.91
N TYR A 6 5.08 -4.08 -9.63
CA TYR A 6 5.81 -5.30 -9.26
C TYR A 6 5.30 -5.88 -7.94
N TYR A 7 5.01 -5.03 -6.94
CA TYR A 7 4.45 -5.47 -5.67
C TYR A 7 3.05 -6.08 -5.84
N TYR A 8 2.17 -5.45 -6.62
CA TYR A 8 0.89 -6.03 -7.02
C TYR A 8 1.08 -7.39 -7.71
N TYR A 9 1.95 -7.48 -8.72
CA TYR A 9 2.22 -8.72 -9.45
C TYR A 9 2.63 -9.86 -8.50
N ARG A 10 3.57 -9.59 -7.58
CA ARG A 10 4.05 -10.58 -6.61
C ARG A 10 2.96 -11.01 -5.63
N LEU A 11 2.17 -10.07 -5.10
CA LEU A 11 1.04 -10.38 -4.22
C LEU A 11 -0.03 -11.19 -4.94
N TYR A 12 -0.39 -10.77 -6.15
CA TYR A 12 -1.37 -11.45 -6.97
C TYR A 12 -0.94 -12.89 -7.25
N THR A 13 0.28 -13.11 -7.76
CA THR A 13 0.82 -14.45 -8.01
C THR A 13 0.95 -15.28 -6.72
N TYR A 14 1.27 -14.64 -5.58
CA TYR A 14 1.36 -15.33 -4.29
C TYR A 14 -0.02 -15.82 -3.80
N PHE A 15 -1.08 -15.03 -4.02
CA PHE A 15 -2.44 -15.42 -3.64
C PHE A 15 -3.19 -16.19 -4.72
N GLN A 16 -2.58 -16.40 -5.88
CA GLN A 16 -3.13 -17.13 -7.03
C GLN A 16 -3.08 -18.65 -6.76
N ASP A 17 -3.71 -19.07 -5.66
CA ASP A 17 -3.81 -20.47 -5.23
C ASP A 17 -5.04 -21.18 -5.85
N GLY A 18 -5.60 -20.63 -6.94
CA GLY A 18 -6.81 -21.15 -7.59
C GLY A 18 -8.15 -20.81 -6.91
N SER A 19 -8.14 -20.06 -5.79
CA SER A 19 -9.38 -19.54 -5.18
C SER A 19 -9.92 -18.29 -5.93
N GLU A 20 -11.20 -17.95 -5.77
CA GLU A 20 -11.81 -16.74 -6.36
C GLU A 20 -11.43 -15.42 -5.64
N ILE A 21 -10.72 -15.51 -4.51
CA ILE A 21 -10.41 -14.39 -3.60
C ILE A 21 -9.02 -13.68 -3.80
N PRO A 22 -8.11 -14.02 -4.75
CA PRO A 22 -6.77 -13.43 -4.82
C PRO A 22 -6.79 -11.92 -4.98
N PHE A 23 -7.77 -11.42 -5.72
CA PHE A 23 -7.96 -9.99 -5.96
C PHE A 23 -8.24 -9.21 -4.69
N PHE A 24 -9.15 -9.72 -3.86
CA PHE A 24 -9.51 -9.06 -2.62
C PHE A 24 -8.35 -9.09 -1.62
N LYS A 25 -7.66 -10.24 -1.48
CA LYS A 25 -6.46 -10.34 -0.63
C LYS A 25 -5.36 -9.36 -1.08
N THR A 26 -5.07 -9.33 -2.39
CA THR A 26 -4.08 -8.41 -2.96
C THR A 26 -4.45 -6.95 -2.72
N TYR A 27 -5.73 -6.61 -2.92
CA TYR A 27 -6.25 -5.28 -2.65
C TYR A 27 -6.09 -4.91 -1.17
N CYS A 28 -6.50 -5.76 -0.23
CA CYS A 28 -6.40 -5.47 1.20
C CYS A 28 -4.96 -5.17 1.63
N VAL A 29 -3.98 -5.97 1.17
CA VAL A 29 -2.57 -5.74 1.48
C VAL A 29 -2.09 -4.41 0.90
N LEU A 30 -2.42 -4.12 -0.36
CA LEU A 30 -2.07 -2.84 -0.99
C LEU A 30 -2.75 -1.66 -0.28
N PHE A 31 -4.02 -1.79 0.06
CA PHE A 31 -4.78 -0.75 0.74
C PHE A 31 -4.16 -0.41 2.10
N VAL A 32 -3.86 -1.41 2.94
CA VAL A 32 -3.19 -1.19 4.23
C VAL A 32 -1.85 -0.48 4.04
N PHE A 33 -1.07 -0.92 3.05
CA PHE A 33 0.22 -0.32 2.75
C PHE A 33 0.08 1.15 2.30
N PHE A 34 -0.82 1.44 1.37
CA PHE A 34 -1.10 2.81 0.92
C PHE A 34 -1.62 3.68 2.05
N PHE A 35 -2.51 3.14 2.89
CA PHE A 35 -3.08 3.84 4.02
C PHE A 35 -2.01 4.26 5.03
N ILE A 36 -1.09 3.36 5.38
CA ILE A 36 0.03 3.68 6.28
C ILE A 36 0.94 4.77 5.67
N ASN A 37 1.27 4.67 4.38
CA ASN A 37 2.08 5.70 3.72
C ASN A 37 1.37 7.06 3.71
N THR A 38 0.08 7.11 3.41
CA THR A 38 -0.70 8.35 3.44
C THR A 38 -0.73 8.95 4.84
N LEU A 39 -0.95 8.15 5.89
CA LEU A 39 -0.89 8.63 7.27
C LEU A 39 0.50 9.18 7.64
N THR A 40 1.55 8.50 7.20
CA THR A 40 2.95 8.92 7.40
C THR A 40 3.20 10.29 6.77
N ILE A 41 2.78 10.48 5.52
CA ILE A 41 2.93 11.75 4.79
C ILE A 41 2.12 12.86 5.45
N LEU A 42 0.83 12.62 5.74
CA LEU A 42 -0.04 13.60 6.38
C LEU A 42 0.54 14.07 7.72
N LYS A 43 1.01 13.15 8.54
CA LYS A 43 1.62 13.48 9.83
C LYS A 43 2.98 14.16 9.67
N GLY A 44 3.77 13.78 8.67
CA GLY A 44 5.00 14.48 8.31
C GLY A 44 4.75 15.94 7.93
N ILE A 45 3.73 16.22 7.12
CA ILE A 45 3.33 17.60 6.76
C ILE A 45 2.96 18.40 8.01
N VAL A 46 2.17 17.82 8.91
CA VAL A 46 1.76 18.47 10.17
C VAL A 46 2.96 18.81 11.06
N LEU A 47 3.94 17.90 11.15
CA LEU A 47 5.18 18.15 11.89
C LEU A 47 5.97 19.31 11.28
N LEU A 48 6.05 19.38 9.95
CA LEU A 48 6.77 20.44 9.22
C LEU A 48 6.08 21.80 9.31
N THR A 49 4.74 21.85 9.39
CA THR A 49 3.99 23.11 9.46
C THR A 49 3.81 23.65 10.88
N HIS A 50 4.39 22.99 11.91
CA HIS A 50 4.22 23.33 13.33
C HIS A 50 2.76 23.47 13.80
N GLN A 51 1.80 22.96 13.03
CA GLN A 51 0.40 22.98 13.41
C GLN A 51 0.12 21.80 14.35
N HIS A 52 0.27 22.01 15.66
CA HIS A 52 0.09 20.96 16.67
C HIS A 52 -1.34 20.39 16.80
N LYS A 53 -2.31 20.88 16.03
CA LYS A 53 -3.73 20.51 16.17
C LYS A 53 -4.25 19.51 15.12
N PHE A 54 -3.41 18.56 14.70
CA PHE A 54 -3.92 17.39 13.98
C PHE A 54 -4.24 16.28 14.98
N THR A 55 -5.45 16.31 15.52
CA THR A 55 -6.02 15.16 16.21
C THR A 55 -6.22 14.06 15.17
N LEU A 56 -5.25 13.14 15.08
CA LEU A 56 -5.43 11.84 14.44
C LEU A 56 -6.79 11.31 14.92
N PHE A 57 -7.69 11.01 13.98
CA PHE A 57 -9.00 10.44 14.26
C PHE A 57 -8.85 9.35 15.32
N THR A 58 -9.68 9.39 16.36
CA THR A 58 -9.74 8.32 17.37
C THR A 58 -9.86 6.97 16.67
N ILE A 59 -9.37 5.90 17.30
CA ILE A 59 -9.35 4.54 16.72
C ILE A 59 -10.73 4.16 16.13
N GLN A 60 -11.82 4.60 16.76
CA GLN A 60 -13.19 4.42 16.27
C GLN A 60 -13.53 5.25 15.01
N GLY A 61 -13.09 6.50 14.93
CA GLY A 61 -13.27 7.34 13.74
C GLY A 61 -12.46 6.84 12.56
N LEU A 62 -11.23 6.39 12.81
CA LEU A 62 -10.34 5.84 11.79
C LEU A 62 -10.86 4.51 11.22
N ALA A 63 -11.40 3.63 12.08
CA ALA A 63 -11.99 2.36 11.64
C ALA A 63 -13.24 2.58 10.76
N LYS A 64 -14.09 3.55 11.11
CA LYS A 64 -15.24 3.94 10.28
C LYS A 64 -14.81 4.54 8.93
N LEU A 65 -13.81 5.41 8.94
CA LEU A 65 -13.22 5.99 7.72
C LEU A 65 -12.62 4.91 6.83
N CYS A 66 -11.89 3.95 7.39
CA CYS A 66 -11.37 2.80 6.65
C CYS A 66 -12.50 2.00 6.01
N LEU A 67 -13.56 1.64 6.76
CA LEU A 67 -14.68 0.87 6.20
C LEU A 67 -15.40 1.60 5.06
N ILE A 68 -15.63 2.91 5.20
CA ILE A 68 -16.29 3.73 4.17
C ILE A 68 -15.42 3.87 2.92
N LEU A 69 -14.09 3.93 3.06
CA LEU A 69 -13.17 4.08 1.93
C LEU A 69 -12.81 2.74 1.26
N VAL A 70 -12.73 1.65 2.03
CA VAL A 70 -12.30 0.33 1.54
C VAL A 70 -13.21 -0.19 0.44
N ILE A 71 -14.53 -0.09 0.60
CA ILE A 71 -15.49 -0.68 -0.35
C ILE A 71 -15.50 0.07 -1.70
N PRO A 72 -15.67 1.42 -1.76
CA PRO A 72 -15.63 2.15 -3.02
C PRO A 72 -14.27 2.03 -3.72
N LEU A 73 -13.17 2.09 -2.97
CA LEU A 73 -11.84 1.92 -3.54
C LEU A 73 -11.59 0.50 -4.03
N PHE A 74 -12.20 -0.52 -3.41
CA PHE A 74 -12.15 -1.88 -3.92
C PHE A 74 -12.90 -2.01 -5.24
N ILE A 75 -14.11 -1.43 -5.34
CA ILE A 75 -14.89 -1.42 -6.58
C ILE A 75 -14.10 -0.74 -7.69
N LEU A 76 -13.52 0.43 -7.40
CA LEU A 76 -12.67 1.15 -8.34
C LEU A 76 -11.43 0.33 -8.73
N PHE A 77 -10.74 -0.26 -7.77
CA PHE A 77 -9.58 -1.11 -8.02
C PHE A 77 -9.94 -2.30 -8.90
N ARG A 78 -11.03 -3.01 -8.58
CA ARG A 78 -11.54 -4.13 -9.37
C ARG A 78 -11.89 -3.69 -10.79
N TYR A 79 -12.53 -2.54 -10.94
CA TYR A 79 -12.85 -1.97 -12.25
C TYR A 79 -11.59 -1.69 -13.07
N LEU A 80 -10.61 -0.99 -12.50
CA LEU A 80 -9.35 -0.70 -13.19
C LEU A 80 -8.58 -1.97 -13.58
N MET A 81 -8.56 -2.97 -12.71
CA MET A 81 -7.73 -4.14 -12.91
C MET A 81 -8.37 -5.17 -13.84
N ILE A 82 -9.69 -5.37 -13.75
CA ILE A 82 -10.43 -6.35 -14.56
C ILE A 82 -10.99 -5.71 -15.83
N HIS A 83 -11.75 -4.61 -15.72
CA HIS A 83 -12.46 -4.04 -16.87
C HIS A 83 -11.55 -3.25 -17.80
N LEU A 84 -10.51 -2.58 -17.30
CA LEU A 84 -9.54 -1.88 -18.14
C LEU A 84 -8.34 -2.74 -18.54
N GLY A 85 -8.29 -4.02 -18.15
CA GLY A 85 -7.19 -4.93 -18.49
C GLY A 85 -5.84 -4.53 -17.87
N THR A 86 -5.82 -3.67 -16.85
CA THR A 86 -4.57 -3.22 -16.21
C THR A 86 -3.81 -4.39 -15.58
N GLN A 87 -4.53 -5.43 -15.12
CA GLN A 87 -3.90 -6.65 -14.62
C GLN A 87 -3.04 -7.31 -15.70
N ASP A 88 -3.60 -7.53 -16.89
CA ASP A 88 -2.90 -8.25 -17.95
C ASP A 88 -1.65 -7.49 -18.41
N LEU A 89 -1.73 -6.15 -18.46
CA LEU A 89 -0.58 -5.29 -18.71
C LEU A 89 0.53 -5.50 -17.67
N ILE A 90 0.18 -5.56 -16.38
CA ILE A 90 1.15 -5.76 -15.30
C ILE A 90 1.73 -7.19 -15.34
N ILE A 91 0.90 -8.20 -15.55
CA ILE A 91 1.37 -9.59 -15.65
C ILE A 91 2.33 -9.74 -16.82
N ASN A 92 1.97 -9.21 -17.99
CA ASN A 92 2.82 -9.28 -19.18
C ASN A 92 4.13 -8.49 -19.01
N GLU A 93 4.14 -7.39 -18.25
CA GLU A 93 5.35 -6.63 -17.92
C GLU A 93 6.40 -7.47 -17.17
N PHE A 94 5.96 -8.41 -16.31
CA PHE A 94 6.86 -9.14 -15.40
C PHE A 94 6.98 -10.65 -15.66
N LYS A 95 6.10 -11.25 -16.47
CA LYS A 95 6.11 -12.70 -16.78
C LYS A 95 7.41 -13.18 -17.43
N GLY A 96 8.06 -12.33 -18.23
CA GLY A 96 9.31 -12.64 -18.94
C GLY A 96 10.58 -12.11 -18.27
N GLU A 97 10.51 -11.67 -17.00
CA GLU A 97 11.65 -11.01 -16.36
C GLU A 97 12.80 -11.99 -16.03
N THR A 98 14.04 -11.63 -16.39
CA THR A 98 15.23 -12.45 -16.10
C THR A 98 15.45 -12.62 -14.59
N LYS A 99 16.06 -13.74 -14.16
CA LYS A 99 16.34 -14.03 -12.74
C LYS A 99 17.08 -12.88 -12.03
N LYS A 100 18.05 -12.25 -12.69
CA LYS A 100 18.81 -11.11 -12.16
C LYS A 100 17.91 -9.89 -11.93
N ARG A 101 17.08 -9.54 -12.91
CA ARG A 101 16.18 -8.37 -12.82
C ARG A 101 15.05 -8.61 -11.82
N ARG A 102 14.54 -9.84 -11.74
CA ARG A 102 13.58 -10.28 -10.73
C ARG A 102 14.10 -10.09 -9.31
N ASN A 103 15.33 -10.54 -9.03
CA ASN A 103 15.93 -10.39 -7.71
C ASN A 103 16.15 -8.91 -7.35
N LEU A 104 16.56 -8.09 -8.32
CA LEU A 104 16.73 -6.65 -8.13
C LEU A 104 15.40 -5.94 -7.83
N SER A 105 14.35 -6.22 -8.61
CA SER A 105 13.00 -5.68 -8.39
C SER A 105 12.45 -6.10 -7.02
N ALA A 106 12.64 -7.38 -6.64
CA ALA A 106 12.26 -7.87 -5.32
C ALA A 106 13.00 -7.16 -4.18
N PHE A 107 14.32 -6.95 -4.32
CA PHE A 107 15.11 -6.20 -3.36
C PHE A 107 14.58 -4.77 -3.19
N PHE A 108 14.31 -4.06 -4.28
CA PHE A 108 13.76 -2.70 -4.21
C PHE A 108 12.37 -2.64 -3.57
N THR A 109 11.50 -3.62 -3.85
CA THR A 109 10.18 -3.71 -3.23
C THR A 109 10.27 -3.97 -1.73
N ILE A 110 11.15 -4.88 -1.30
CA ILE A 110 11.39 -5.17 0.11
C ILE A 110 11.97 -3.94 0.82
N LEU A 111 12.98 -3.31 0.22
CA LEU A 111 13.60 -2.09 0.74
C LEU A 111 12.57 -0.97 0.91
N TYR A 112 11.73 -0.75 -0.11
CA TYR A 112 10.66 0.23 -0.05
C TYR A 112 9.67 -0.04 1.09
N PHE A 113 9.31 -1.30 1.31
CA PHE A 113 8.44 -1.70 2.42
C PHE A 113 9.08 -1.38 3.78
N PHE A 114 10.34 -1.80 4.00
CA PHE A 114 11.04 -1.54 5.26
C PHE A 114 11.26 -0.05 5.52
N VAL A 115 11.63 0.73 4.49
CA VAL A 115 11.79 2.19 4.62
C VAL A 115 10.46 2.85 4.97
N SER A 116 9.37 2.45 4.31
CA SER A 116 8.03 2.96 4.60
C SER A 116 7.60 2.68 6.05
N MET A 117 7.83 1.46 6.55
CA MET A 117 7.56 1.11 7.95
C MET A 117 8.45 1.88 8.93
N ALA A 118 9.77 1.98 8.66
CA ALA A 118 10.69 2.72 9.50
C ALA A 118 10.31 4.21 9.59
N LEU A 119 9.91 4.83 8.47
CA LEU A 119 9.39 6.19 8.44
C LEU A 119 8.10 6.33 9.25
N PHE A 120 7.15 5.41 9.08
CA PHE A 120 5.93 5.43 9.87
C PHE A 120 6.22 5.35 11.38
N PHE A 121 7.05 4.40 11.83
CA PHE A 121 7.41 4.27 13.24
C PHE A 121 8.22 5.45 13.78
N SER A 122 9.12 6.04 12.99
CA SER A 122 9.86 7.23 13.40
C SER A 122 8.93 8.43 13.61
N ILE A 123 8.00 8.68 12.69
CA ILE A 123 6.98 9.73 12.81
C ILE A 123 5.99 9.44 13.95
N LEU A 124 5.69 8.17 14.23
CA LEU A 124 4.94 7.79 15.44
C LEU A 124 5.72 8.14 16.71
N ARG A 125 7.00 7.73 16.79
CA ARG A 125 7.87 7.94 17.96
C ARG A 125 8.12 9.41 18.27
N MET A 126 8.21 10.28 17.27
CA MET A 126 8.38 11.73 17.49
C MET A 126 7.26 12.37 18.32
N ARG A 127 6.10 11.71 18.46
CA ARG A 127 5.00 12.15 19.34
C ARG A 127 5.18 11.69 20.81
N GLY A 128 5.93 10.63 21.06
CA GLY A 128 6.11 10.05 22.41
C GLY A 128 7.04 10.85 23.34
N PHE A 129 7.51 12.02 22.91
CA PHE A 129 8.31 12.97 23.72
C PHE A 129 7.55 14.24 24.09
N THR A 130 6.24 14.28 23.82
CA THR A 130 5.34 15.41 24.13
C THR A 130 4.05 14.91 24.76
N GLU A 131 4.17 14.01 25.75
CA GLU A 131 3.19 13.88 26.82
C GLU A 131 3.79 14.49 28.09
#